data_AF-A0A1H4JU14-F1
#
_entry.id   AF-A0A1H4JU14-F1
#
_cell.length_a   1.000
_cell.length_b   1.000
_cell.length_c   1.000
_cell.angle_alpha   90.00
_cell.angle_beta   90.00
_cell.angle_gamma   90.00
#
_symmetry.space_group_name_H-M   'P 1'
#
loop_
_entity.id
_entity.type
_entity.pdbx_description
1 polymer ?
#
loop_
_entity_poly.entity_id
_entity_poly.type
_entity_poly.pdbx_seq_one_letter_code
_entity_poly.pdbx_strand_id
1 'polypeptide(L)' 'MSKRDAIEQLLGKRKSQEIQETVNTGIQKSVKKKATFDFDDQFHTELKIFAAKQNKKMVDVVVEAVKEYMRRHKNTPPVE' A
#
# COMPACT_ATOMS: atom_id res chain seq x y z
N MET A 1 -58.95 -4.38 -24.32
CA MET A 1 -57.90 -4.50 -23.27
C MET A 1 -58.30 -3.63 -22.10
N SER A 2 -58.36 -4.20 -20.90
CA SER A 2 -58.81 -3.50 -19.70
C SER A 2 -57.70 -2.60 -19.15
N LYS A 3 -58.06 -1.49 -18.50
CA LYS A 3 -57.09 -0.59 -17.83
C LYS A 3 -56.25 -1.34 -16.79
N ARG A 4 -56.77 -2.44 -16.23
CA ARG A 4 -56.06 -3.31 -15.28
C ARG A 4 -54.91 -4.08 -15.94
N ASP A 5 -55.13 -4.60 -17.15
CA ASP A 5 -54.11 -5.36 -17.91
C ASP A 5 -52.91 -4.48 -18.28
N ALA A 6 -53.14 -3.20 -18.57
CA ALA A 6 -52.09 -2.24 -18.88
C ALA A 6 -51.22 -1.91 -17.66
N ILE A 7 -51.83 -1.87 -16.47
CA ILE A 7 -51.13 -1.59 -15.21
C ILE A 7 -50.27 -2.79 -14.80
N GLU A 8 -50.76 -4.02 -14.96
CA GLU A 8 -49.98 -5.24 -14.70
C GLU A 8 -48.76 -5.36 -15.64
N GLN A 9 -48.90 -5.00 -16.92
CA GLN A 9 -47.76 -4.97 -17.84
C GLN A 9 -46.71 -3.92 -17.48
N LEU A 10 -47.12 -2.79 -16.91
CA LEU A 10 -46.23 -1.73 -16.44
C LEU A 10 -45.53 -2.08 -15.12
N LEU A 11 -46.22 -2.81 -14.23
CA LEU A 11 -45.67 -3.26 -12.94
C LEU A 11 -44.77 -4.49 -13.10
N GLY A 12 -45.13 -5.45 -13.95
CA GLY A 12 -44.36 -6.67 -14.20
C GLY A 12 -43.02 -6.45 -14.91
N LYS A 13 -42.82 -5.29 -15.54
CA LYS A 13 -41.57 -4.93 -16.25
C LYS A 13 -40.53 -4.22 -15.38
N ARG A 14 -40.83 -3.86 -14.12
CA ARG A 14 -39.82 -3.33 -13.19
C ARG A 14 -39.09 -4.47 -12.48
N LYS A 15 -38.46 -5.36 -13.24
CA LYS A 15 -37.33 -6.11 -12.68
C LYS A 15 -36.23 -5.06 -12.49
N SER A 16 -36.01 -4.71 -11.23
CA SER A 16 -34.92 -3.85 -10.79
C SER A 16 -33.67 -4.26 -11.56
N GLN A 17 -33.16 -3.36 -12.40
CA GLN A 17 -31.79 -3.51 -12.88
C GLN A 17 -30.95 -3.32 -11.62
N GLU A 18 -30.58 -4.43 -10.98
CA GLU A 18 -29.47 -4.47 -10.05
C GLU A 18 -28.31 -3.81 -10.79
N ILE A 19 -28.02 -2.56 -10.42
CA ILE A 19 -26.77 -1.93 -10.73
C ILE A 19 -25.78 -2.81 -9.99
N GLN A 20 -25.17 -3.76 -10.71
CA GLN A 20 -23.99 -4.43 -10.20
C GLN A 20 -22.95 -3.34 -10.07
N GLU A 21 -22.81 -2.79 -8.87
CA GLU A 21 -21.63 -2.04 -8.49
C GLU A 21 -20.46 -2.98 -8.72
N THR A 22 -19.76 -2.80 -9.83
CA THR A 22 -18.46 -3.39 -10.03
C THR A 22 -17.57 -2.77 -8.98
N VAL A 23 -17.54 -3.39 -7.79
CA VAL A 23 -16.59 -3.05 -6.75
C VAL A 23 -15.24 -3.36 -7.35
N ASN A 24 -14.58 -2.32 -7.85
CA ASN A 24 -13.18 -2.38 -8.19
C ASN A 24 -12.42 -2.61 -6.87
N THR A 25 -12.37 -3.85 -6.40
CA THR A 25 -11.37 -4.31 -5.45
C THR A 25 -10.05 -4.38 -6.21
N GLY A 26 -9.61 -3.21 -6.72
CA GLY A 26 -8.29 -3.05 -7.28
C GLY A 26 -7.32 -3.53 -6.22
N ILE A 27 -6.60 -4.60 -6.53
CA ILE A 27 -5.51 -5.13 -5.71
C ILE A 27 -4.67 -3.92 -5.32
N GLN A 28 -4.76 -3.49 -4.06
CA GLN A 28 -4.04 -2.32 -3.58
C GLN A 28 -2.55 -2.67 -3.72
N LYS A 29 -1.89 -2.14 -4.75
CA LYS A 29 -0.44 -2.24 -4.89
C LYS A 29 0.15 -1.85 -3.55
N SER A 30 1.04 -2.68 -3.00
CA SER A 30 1.71 -2.38 -1.74
C SER A 30 2.35 -0.99 -1.83
N VAL A 31 1.73 -0.03 -1.15
CA VAL A 31 2.17 1.36 -1.21
C VAL A 31 3.42 1.48 -0.36
N LYS A 32 4.58 1.69 -1.00
CA LYS A 32 5.82 1.98 -0.28
C LYS A 32 5.63 3.28 0.50
N LYS A 33 5.81 3.21 1.83
CA LYS A 33 5.85 4.39 2.70
C LYS A 33 7.24 5.02 2.62
N LYS A 34 7.29 6.35 2.62
CA LYS A 34 8.54 7.13 2.64
C LYS A 34 8.89 7.48 4.07
N ALA A 35 10.17 7.45 4.39
CA ALA A 35 10.73 8.01 5.62
C ALA A 35 11.89 8.92 5.21
N THR A 36 12.01 10.06 5.88
CA THR A 36 13.12 10.99 5.75
C THR A 36 13.94 10.90 7.02
N PHE A 37 15.26 10.89 6.89
CA PHE A 37 16.20 10.83 8.01
C PHE A 37 17.11 12.04 7.93
N ASP A 38 17.25 12.73 9.06
CA ASP A 38 18.23 13.79 9.22
C ASP A 38 19.54 13.16 9.70
N PHE A 39 20.56 13.23 8.86
CA PHE A 39 21.91 12.76 9.14
C PHE A 39 22.84 13.95 9.14
N ASP A 40 23.88 13.92 9.97
CA ASP A 40 24.97 14.87 9.84
C ASP A 40 25.72 14.67 8.52
N ASP A 41 26.37 15.75 8.06
CA ASP A 41 27.04 15.78 6.75
C ASP A 41 28.15 14.73 6.62
N GLN A 42 28.85 14.44 7.73
CA GLN A 42 29.92 13.47 7.75
C GLN A 42 29.35 12.06 7.53
N PHE A 43 28.35 11.67 8.32
CA PHE A 43 27.71 10.36 8.21
C PHE A 43 27.06 10.17 6.85
N HIS A 44 26.38 11.19 6.30
CA HIS A 44 25.80 11.11 4.97
C HIS A 44 26.87 10.88 3.89
N THR A 45 28.05 11.50 4.02
CA THR A 45 29.17 11.32 3.11
C THR A 45 29.75 9.90 3.20
N GLU A 46 29.99 9.42 4.42
CA GLU A 46 30.48 8.06 4.67
C GLU A 46 29.50 7.01 4.12
N LEU A 47 28.20 7.22 4.32
CA LEU A 47 27.15 6.35 3.82
C LEU A 47 27.12 6.28 2.28
N LYS A 48 27.32 7.41 1.59
CA LYS A 48 27.45 7.43 0.12
C LYS A 48 28.66 6.64 -0.36
N ILE A 49 29.82 6.84 0.28
CA ILE A 49 31.05 6.13 -0.06
C ILE A 49 30.87 4.62 0.15
N PHE A 50 30.27 4.23 1.27
CA PHE A 50 29.97 2.84 1.57
C PHE A 50 29.06 2.21 0.52
N ALA A 51 27.95 2.88 0.17
CA ALA A 51 27.03 2.40 -0.86
C ALA A 51 27.71 2.22 -2.22
N ALA A 52 28.57 3.17 -2.61
CA ALA A 52 29.34 3.09 -3.85
C ALA A 52 30.32 1.89 -3.86
N LYS A 53 31.05 1.67 -2.77
CA LYS A 53 31.97 0.51 -2.62
C LYS A 53 31.26 -0.83 -2.78
N GLN A 54 30.00 -0.91 -2.32
CA GLN A 54 29.19 -2.12 -2.39
C GLN A 54 28.40 -2.24 -3.71
N ASN A 55 28.55 -1.29 -4.64
CA ASN A 55 27.73 -1.18 -5.86
C ASN A 55 26.21 -1.24 -5.58
N LYS A 56 25.77 -0.55 -4.52
CA LYS A 56 24.36 -0.49 -4.09
C LYS A 56 23.87 0.96 -4.08
N LYS A 57 22.55 1.14 -4.16
CA LYS A 57 21.95 2.45 -3.86
C LYS A 57 21.99 2.67 -2.35
N MET A 58 22.21 3.92 -1.95
CA MET A 58 22.23 4.34 -0.55
C MET A 58 20.95 3.91 0.21
N VAL A 59 19.78 4.04 -0.43
CA VAL A 59 18.50 3.62 0.15
C VAL A 59 18.44 2.12 0.45
N ASP A 60 19.04 1.29 -0.40
CA ASP A 60 19.03 -0.16 -0.22
C ASP A 60 19.87 -0.55 1.00
N VAL A 61 21.03 0.12 1.17
CA VAL A 61 21.88 -0.04 2.36
C VAL A 61 21.13 0.32 3.64
N VAL A 62 20.44 1.46 3.66
CA VAL A 62 19.66 1.89 4.84
C VAL A 62 18.55 0.89 5.16
N VAL A 63 17.81 0.44 4.15
CA VAL A 63 16.73 -0.54 4.35
C VAL A 63 17.26 -1.88 4.86
N GLU A 64 18.41 -2.35 4.35
CA GLU A 64 19.07 -3.56 4.83
C GLU A 64 19.50 -3.42 6.30
N ALA A 65 20.13 -2.30 6.66
CA ALA A 65 20.56 -2.02 8.03
C ALA A 65 19.38 -1.99 9.01
N VAL A 66 18.28 -1.31 8.65
CA VAL A 66 17.07 -1.25 9.48
C VAL A 66 16.44 -2.63 9.66
N LYS A 67 16.32 -3.42 8.58
CA LYS A 67 15.78 -4.79 8.67
C LYS A 67 16.64 -5.68 9.57
N GLU A 68 17.96 -5.57 9.44
CA GLU A 68 18.89 -6.34 10.27
C GLU A 68 18.80 -5.94 11.74
N TYR A 69 18.69 -4.64 12.03
CA TYR A 69 18.45 -4.15 13.39
C TYR A 69 17.15 -4.72 13.98
N MET A 70 16.03 -4.64 13.24
CA MET A 70 14.75 -5.19 13.67
C MET A 70 14.82 -6.71 13.89
N ARG A 71 15.53 -7.44 13.02
CA ARG A 71 15.69 -8.90 13.14
C ARG A 71 16.44 -9.27 14.42
N ARG A 72 17.49 -8.53 14.78
CA ARG A 72 18.26 -8.74 16.01
C ARG A 72 17.47 -8.44 17.27
N HIS A 73 16.53 -7.49 17.21
CA HIS A 73 15.77 -7.02 18.38
C HIS A 73 14.33 -7.56 18.43
N LYS A 74 13.97 -8.50 17.55
CA LYS A 74 12.61 -9.06 17.46
C LYS A 74 12.13 -9.76 18.74
N ASN A 75 13.06 -10.13 19.63
CA ASN A 75 12.77 -10.78 20.92
C ASN A 75 13.25 -9.96 22.13
N THR A 76 13.70 -8.72 21.93
CA THR A 76 14.14 -7.86 23.04
C THR A 76 12.95 -7.01 23.47
N PRO A 77 12.47 -7.10 24.72
CA PRO A 77 11.42 -6.21 25.19
C PRO A 77 11.90 -4.76 25.07
N PRO A 78 11.02 -3.80 24.76
CA PRO A 78 11.39 -2.39 24.71
C PRO A 78 11.95 -1.98 26.07
N VAL A 79 13.11 -1.31 26.06
CA VAL A 79 13.66 -0.67 27.25
C VAL A 79 12.90 0.65 27.40
N GLU A 80 12.16 0.78 28.50
CA GLU A 80 11.46 2.01 28.91
C GLU A 80 12.43 3.16 29.23
#